data_AF-A0A932NAG3-F1
#
_entry.id   AF-A0A932NAG3-F1
#
_cell.length_a   1.000
_cell.length_b   1.000
_cell.length_c   1.000
_cell.angle_alpha   90.00
_cell.angle_beta   90.00
_cell.angle_gamma   90.00
#
_symmetry.space_group_name_H-M   'P 1'
#
loop_
_entity.id
_entity.type
_entity.pdbx_description
1 polymer ?
#
loop_
_entity_poly.entity_id
_entity_poly.type
_entity_poly.pdbx_seq_one_letter_code
_entity_poly.pdbx_strand_id
1 'polypeptide(L)'
;MMILTRGSAYCPKRRWIVGVAFIMMLLTACTGTPATSTTPAPTDTSTKLNVNPLAGTRWRLVSLDGQTPMEGTTITLAFEEGILTGSAGCNTYGGGPDSGPYLATTDGRLTITQTAFTLMACLEPEGIMEQETAYIEALQQAATYRIINGHLEIFD
;
A
#
# COMPACT_ATOMS: atom_id res chain seq x y z
N MET A 1 -10.25 -17.95 -3.60
CA MET A 1 -10.85 -16.71 -3.02
C MET A 1 -10.10 -16.28 -1.76
N MET A 2 -9.61 -15.05 -1.75
CA MET A 2 -9.03 -14.40 -0.56
C MET A 2 -10.03 -13.40 0.03
N ILE A 3 -10.18 -13.40 1.36
CA ILE A 3 -10.90 -12.37 2.10
C ILE A 3 -9.91 -11.66 3.01
N LEU A 4 -9.84 -10.34 2.91
CA LEU A 4 -8.96 -9.50 3.71
C LEU A 4 -9.78 -8.42 4.43
N THR A 5 -9.34 -8.01 5.61
CA THR A 5 -9.92 -6.90 6.38
C THR A 5 -9.00 -5.69 6.33
N ARG A 6 -9.57 -4.48 6.48
CA ARG A 6 -8.79 -3.23 6.56
C ARG A 6 -7.68 -3.35 7.61
N GLY A 7 -6.44 -3.15 7.17
CA GLY A 7 -5.29 -3.00 8.05
C GLY A 7 -5.27 -1.60 8.67
N SER A 8 -4.81 -1.49 9.92
CA SER A 8 -4.52 -0.19 10.53
C SER A 8 -3.46 0.54 9.71
N ALA A 9 -3.67 1.82 9.42
CA ALA A 9 -2.68 2.63 8.74
C ALA A 9 -1.39 2.64 9.56
N TYR A 10 -0.33 2.00 9.06
CA TYR A 10 1.01 2.28 9.54
C TYR A 10 1.32 3.69 9.05
N CYS A 11 1.19 4.68 9.93
CA CYS A 11 1.66 6.03 9.66
C CYS A 11 3.18 5.96 9.83
N PRO A 12 4.00 5.92 8.77
CA PRO A 12 5.44 6.00 8.95
C PRO A 12 5.67 7.34 9.65
N LYS A 13 6.17 7.29 10.89
CA LYS A 13 6.54 8.51 11.63
C LYS A 13 7.60 9.22 10.79
N ARG A 14 7.16 10.16 9.95
CA ARG A 14 8.01 11.13 9.28
C ARG A 14 8.66 11.90 10.43
N ARG A 15 9.91 11.55 10.77
CA ARG A 15 10.70 12.24 11.79
C ARG A 15 10.95 13.65 11.26
N TRP A 16 10.00 14.55 11.48
CA TRP A 16 10.21 15.97 11.34
C TRP A 16 11.34 16.33 12.30
N ILE A 17 12.49 16.70 11.74
CA ILE A 17 13.60 17.27 12.51
C ILE A 17 13.03 18.49 13.23
N VAL A 18 12.98 18.38 14.56
CA VAL A 18 12.51 19.44 15.46
C VAL A 18 13.42 20.66 15.27
N GLY A 19 12.80 21.79 14.99
CA GLY A 19 13.47 23.06 14.74
C GLY A 19 14.31 23.53 15.92
N VAL A 20 15.46 24.11 15.60
CA VAL A 20 16.23 24.93 16.53
C VAL A 20 15.93 26.39 16.18
N ALA A 21 15.19 27.04 17.07
CA ALA A 21 15.04 28.49 17.08
C ALA A 21 16.35 29.12 17.56
N PHE A 22 16.89 30.07 16.80
CA PHE A 22 17.87 31.03 17.30
C PHE A 22 17.38 32.43 16.94
N ILE A 23 17.06 33.20 17.98
CA ILE A 23 16.75 34.62 17.93
C ILE A 23 18.09 35.37 17.89
N MET A 24 18.28 36.26 16.91
CA MET A 24 19.05 37.49 17.15
C MET A 24 18.58 38.61 16.22
N MET A 25 18.24 39.72 16.87
CA MET A 25 17.78 41.00 16.34
C MET A 25 18.97 41.77 15.75
N LEU A 26 18.82 42.43 14.59
CA LEU A 26 19.34 43.77 14.28
C LEU A 26 18.85 44.27 12.90
N LEU A 27 18.61 45.58 12.83
CA LEU A 27 17.90 46.34 11.81
C LEU A 27 18.69 46.51 10.50
N THR A 28 18.02 46.34 9.36
CA THR A 28 18.30 47.10 8.13
C THR A 28 17.07 47.15 7.24
N ALA A 29 16.58 48.37 6.98
CA ALA A 29 15.49 48.64 6.07
C ALA A 29 15.97 48.58 4.61
N CYS A 30 15.32 47.75 3.79
CA CYS A 30 15.37 47.86 2.34
C CYS A 30 13.93 47.94 1.81
N THR A 31 13.59 49.08 1.22
CA THR A 31 12.33 49.35 0.54
C THR A 31 12.19 48.42 -0.68
N GLY A 32 11.17 47.56 -0.68
CA GLY A 32 10.84 46.66 -1.79
C GLY A 32 9.40 46.86 -2.26
N THR A 33 9.27 47.17 -3.54
CA THR A 33 8.09 47.35 -4.39
C THR A 33 6.95 46.36 -4.10
N PRO A 34 5.66 46.74 -4.25
CA PRO A 34 4.57 45.77 -4.28
C PRO A 34 4.70 44.95 -5.57
N ALA A 35 5.30 43.76 -5.48
CA ALA A 35 5.14 42.74 -6.50
C ALA A 35 3.75 42.14 -6.31
N THR A 36 2.82 42.53 -7.16
CA THR A 36 1.53 41.87 -7.36
C THR A 36 1.80 40.39 -7.54
N SER A 37 1.57 39.62 -6.47
CA SER A 37 1.53 38.16 -6.55
C SER A 37 0.20 37.83 -7.19
N THR A 38 0.15 37.86 -8.52
CA THR A 38 -0.89 37.13 -9.24
C THR A 38 -0.65 35.66 -8.92
N THR A 39 -1.30 35.18 -7.86
CA THR A 39 -1.60 33.76 -7.68
C THR A 39 -2.31 33.34 -8.96
N PRO A 40 -1.74 32.48 -9.83
CA PRO A 40 -2.61 31.72 -10.69
C PRO A 40 -3.52 30.93 -9.75
N ALA A 41 -4.83 31.14 -9.87
CA ALA A 41 -5.83 30.32 -9.21
C ALA A 41 -5.40 28.84 -9.35
N PRO A 42 -5.63 27.98 -8.35
CA PRO A 42 -5.54 26.56 -8.60
C PRO A 42 -6.50 26.28 -9.75
N THR A 43 -5.93 26.02 -10.93
CA THR A 43 -6.67 25.46 -12.03
C THR A 43 -7.10 24.11 -11.51
N ASP A 44 -8.34 24.02 -11.03
CA ASP A 44 -9.08 22.77 -10.85
C ASP A 44 -9.29 22.18 -12.25
N THR A 45 -8.18 21.76 -12.86
CA THR A 45 -8.18 20.72 -13.86
C THR A 45 -8.50 19.45 -13.09
N SER A 46 -9.79 19.25 -12.84
CA SER A 46 -10.38 17.94 -12.60
C SER A 46 -10.16 17.12 -13.87
N THR A 47 -8.91 16.73 -14.09
CA THR A 47 -8.56 15.58 -14.90
C THR A 47 -9.29 14.45 -14.23
N LYS A 48 -10.19 13.79 -14.95
CA LYS A 48 -10.77 12.50 -14.60
C LYS A 48 -9.63 11.61 -14.11
N LEU A 49 -9.41 11.61 -12.80
CA LEU A 49 -8.30 10.92 -12.17
C LEU A 49 -8.50 9.47 -12.56
N ASN A 50 -7.46 8.81 -13.05
CA ASN A 50 -7.49 7.37 -13.17
C ASN A 50 -7.56 6.84 -11.72
N VAL A 51 -8.75 6.83 -11.13
CA VAL A 51 -8.97 6.49 -9.72
C VAL A 51 -8.74 5.00 -9.66
N ASN A 52 -7.53 4.62 -9.28
CA ASN A 52 -7.25 3.26 -8.84
C ASN A 52 -7.92 3.10 -7.46
N PRO A 53 -8.99 2.30 -7.35
CA PRO A 53 -9.80 2.22 -6.14
C PRO A 53 -9.10 1.48 -4.99
N LEU A 54 -8.02 0.74 -5.28
CA LEU A 54 -7.21 0.08 -4.28
C LEU A 54 -5.99 0.91 -3.86
N ALA A 55 -5.60 1.94 -4.62
CA ALA A 55 -4.44 2.75 -4.31
C ALA A 55 -4.52 3.38 -2.90
N GLY A 56 -3.42 3.27 -2.14
CA GLY A 56 -3.31 3.75 -0.77
C GLY A 56 -4.00 2.87 0.28
N THR A 57 -4.57 1.72 -0.09
CA THR A 57 -5.25 0.82 0.85
C THR A 57 -4.32 -0.25 1.42
N ARG A 58 -4.65 -0.73 2.62
CA ARG A 58 -3.90 -1.78 3.33
C ARG A 58 -4.86 -2.80 3.92
N TRP A 59 -4.46 -4.06 3.85
CA TRP A 59 -5.31 -5.20 4.15
C TRP A 59 -4.54 -6.27 4.92
N ARG A 60 -5.25 -7.03 5.74
CA ARG A 60 -4.76 -8.23 6.43
C ARG A 60 -5.62 -9.41 6.05
N LEU A 61 -5.01 -10.53 5.69
CA LEU A 61 -5.73 -11.75 5.34
C LEU A 61 -6.58 -12.23 6.51
N VAL A 62 -7.83 -12.59 6.22
CA VAL A 62 -8.79 -13.18 7.15
C VAL A 62 -9.06 -14.63 6.78
N SER A 63 -9.13 -14.92 5.48
CA SER A 63 -9.35 -16.26 4.95
C SER A 63 -8.74 -16.42 3.58
N LEU A 64 -8.19 -17.59 3.30
CA LEU A 64 -7.81 -18.08 1.98
C LEU A 64 -8.57 -19.39 1.74
N ASP A 65 -9.44 -19.42 0.73
CA ASP A 65 -10.25 -20.60 0.36
C ASP A 65 -11.02 -21.23 1.53
N GLY A 66 -11.56 -20.37 2.39
CA GLY A 66 -12.33 -20.76 3.58
C GLY A 66 -11.48 -21.15 4.79
N GLN A 67 -10.14 -21.15 4.68
CA GLN A 67 -9.23 -21.43 5.78
C GLN A 67 -8.70 -20.13 6.40
N THR A 68 -8.71 -20.06 7.72
CA THR A 68 -8.12 -18.94 8.45
C THR A 68 -6.59 -19.06 8.47
N PRO A 69 -5.84 -17.94 8.43
CA PRO A 69 -4.40 -17.96 8.63
C PRO A 69 -4.02 -18.64 9.95
N MET A 70 -2.91 -19.36 9.93
CA MET A 70 -2.30 -20.02 11.08
C MET A 70 -2.06 -19.04 12.23
N GLU A 71 -2.32 -19.50 13.45
CA GLU A 71 -2.07 -18.73 14.66
C GLU A 71 -0.59 -18.30 14.73
N GLY A 72 -0.35 -17.08 15.22
CA GLY A 72 0.99 -16.50 15.29
C GLY A 72 1.53 -15.97 13.96
N THR A 73 0.82 -16.17 12.84
CA THR A 73 1.20 -15.59 11.54
C THR A 73 0.39 -14.32 11.23
N THR A 74 0.94 -13.46 10.38
CA THR A 74 0.22 -12.28 9.87
C THR A 74 0.57 -12.05 8.41
N ILE A 75 -0.43 -12.24 7.55
CA ILE A 75 -0.33 -12.00 6.11
C ILE A 75 -0.99 -10.66 5.78
N THR A 76 -0.27 -9.81 5.05
CA THR A 76 -0.70 -8.45 4.72
C THR A 76 -0.58 -8.18 3.23
N LEU A 77 -1.41 -7.26 2.74
CA LEU A 77 -1.38 -6.75 1.37
C LEU A 77 -1.61 -5.23 1.40
N ALA A 78 -0.66 -4.47 0.88
CA ALA A 78 -0.75 -3.04 0.72
C ALA A 78 -0.67 -2.67 -0.75
N PHE A 79 -1.56 -1.79 -1.18
CA PHE A 79 -1.58 -1.22 -2.51
C PHE A 79 -1.03 0.19 -2.41
N GLU A 80 0.24 0.37 -2.77
CA GLU A 80 0.90 1.68 -2.80
C GLU A 80 0.74 2.32 -4.19
N GLU A 81 1.52 3.37 -4.48
CA GLU A 81 1.47 4.03 -5.79
C GLU A 81 2.02 3.11 -6.89
N GLY A 82 1.12 2.37 -7.54
CA GLY A 82 1.42 1.51 -8.69
C GLY A 82 2.04 0.16 -8.36
N ILE A 83 2.49 -0.06 -7.12
CA ILE A 83 3.07 -1.32 -6.65
C ILE A 83 2.33 -1.90 -5.43
N LEU A 84 2.31 -3.22 -5.32
CA LEU A 84 1.86 -3.94 -4.13
C LEU A 84 3.05 -4.31 -3.24
N THR A 85 2.83 -4.31 -1.93
CA THR A 85 3.82 -4.70 -0.91
C THR A 85 3.14 -5.50 0.20
N GLY A 86 3.89 -6.32 0.94
CA GLY A 86 3.32 -7.00 2.09
C GLY A 86 4.19 -8.09 2.70
N SER A 87 3.57 -8.81 3.64
CA SER A 87 4.10 -10.02 4.27
C SER A 87 3.25 -11.21 3.85
N ALA A 88 3.88 -12.30 3.42
CA ALA A 88 3.26 -13.58 3.12
C ALA A 88 3.34 -14.57 4.32
N GLY A 89 3.81 -14.09 5.48
CA GLY A 89 3.97 -14.89 6.70
C GLY A 89 5.43 -15.04 7.06
N CYS A 90 6.18 -15.83 6.29
CA CYS A 90 7.63 -15.98 6.47
C CYS A 90 8.41 -14.91 5.69
N ASN A 91 8.04 -14.73 4.42
CA ASN A 91 8.67 -13.85 3.47
C ASN A 91 7.89 -12.56 3.28
N THR A 92 8.61 -11.53 2.86
CA THR A 92 8.02 -10.25 2.42
C THR A 92 8.12 -10.14 0.92
N TYR A 93 7.30 -9.27 0.33
CA TYR A 93 7.21 -9.13 -1.11
C TYR A 93 6.95 -7.70 -1.55
N GLY A 94 7.28 -7.42 -2.81
CA GLY A 94 7.15 -6.08 -3.38
C GLY A 94 8.19 -5.09 -2.86
N GLY A 95 7.90 -3.80 -2.99
CA GLY A 95 8.70 -2.70 -2.43
C GLY A 95 9.82 -2.18 -3.34
N GLY A 96 10.01 -2.80 -4.51
CA GLY A 96 10.88 -2.30 -5.57
C GLY A 96 10.08 -1.72 -6.73
N PRO A 97 10.65 -0.80 -7.53
CA PRO A 97 9.96 -0.18 -8.67
C PRO A 97 9.53 -1.20 -9.74
N ASP A 98 10.23 -2.33 -9.83
CA ASP A 98 9.99 -3.39 -10.82
C ASP A 98 9.28 -4.62 -10.20
N SER A 99 8.77 -4.51 -8.97
CA SER A 99 8.18 -5.63 -8.22
C SER A 99 6.81 -5.26 -7.67
N GLY A 100 5.83 -6.09 -8.00
CA GLY A 100 4.45 -5.91 -7.63
C GLY A 100 3.65 -4.89 -8.44
N PRO A 101 3.93 -4.59 -9.73
CA PRO A 101 3.04 -3.69 -10.47
C PRO A 101 1.63 -4.27 -10.49
N TYR A 102 0.64 -3.42 -10.22
CA TYR A 102 -0.76 -3.80 -10.28
C TYR A 102 -1.61 -2.78 -11.03
N LEU A 103 -2.69 -3.28 -11.62
CA LEU A 103 -3.76 -2.47 -12.17
C LEU A 103 -5.07 -2.89 -11.51
N ALA A 104 -5.77 -1.93 -10.92
CA ALA A 104 -7.12 -2.14 -10.41
C ALA A 104 -8.08 -1.15 -11.07
N THR A 105 -9.17 -1.68 -11.60
CA THR A 105 -10.17 -0.89 -12.34
C THR A 105 -11.45 -0.74 -11.51
N THR A 106 -12.26 0.27 -11.84
CA THR A 106 -13.51 0.54 -11.13
C THR A 106 -14.62 -0.48 -11.39
N ASP A 107 -14.51 -1.28 -12.45
CA ASP A 107 -15.39 -2.43 -12.75
C ASP A 107 -14.99 -3.71 -12.02
N GLY A 108 -14.00 -3.66 -11.12
CA GLY A 108 -13.65 -4.77 -10.24
C GLY A 108 -12.60 -5.72 -10.82
N ARG A 109 -11.83 -5.33 -11.85
CA ARG A 109 -10.70 -6.13 -12.32
C ARG A 109 -9.45 -5.80 -11.52
N LEU A 110 -8.66 -6.83 -11.23
CA LEU A 110 -7.35 -6.73 -10.61
C LEU A 110 -6.37 -7.52 -11.47
N THR A 111 -5.27 -6.88 -11.86
CA THR A 111 -4.16 -7.57 -12.52
C THR A 111 -2.93 -7.35 -11.68
N ILE A 112 -2.35 -8.44 -11.23
CA ILE A 112 -1.05 -8.46 -10.56
C ILE A 112 -0.07 -9.07 -11.54
N THR A 113 1.04 -8.39 -11.78
CA THR A 113 2.08 -8.89 -12.68
C THR A 113 3.20 -9.58 -11.89
N GLN A 114 4.45 -9.19 -12.08
CA GLN A 114 5.57 -9.86 -11.45
C GLN A 114 5.78 -9.33 -10.04
N THR A 115 5.78 -10.23 -9.06
CA THR A 115 6.08 -9.89 -7.66
C THR A 115 7.32 -10.66 -7.21
N ALA A 116 8.33 -9.95 -6.74
CA ALA A 116 9.50 -10.54 -6.10
C ALA A 116 9.24 -10.75 -4.61
N PHE A 117 9.73 -11.88 -4.10
CA PHE A 117 9.61 -12.33 -2.71
C PHE A 117 11.02 -12.53 -2.14
N THR A 118 11.17 -12.32 -0.83
CA THR A 118 12.37 -12.78 -0.12
C THR A 118 12.40 -14.32 -0.09
N LEU A 119 13.57 -14.90 0.18
CA LEU A 119 13.79 -16.36 0.20
C LEU A 119 14.29 -16.82 1.58
N MET A 120 13.55 -16.46 2.63
CA MET A 120 13.73 -16.98 3.98
C MET A 120 13.00 -18.32 4.12
N ALA A 121 13.59 -19.23 4.89
CA ALA A 121 12.97 -20.48 5.29
C ALA A 121 12.60 -20.37 6.77
N CYS A 122 11.31 -20.47 7.07
CA CYS A 122 10.79 -20.50 8.44
C CYS A 122 10.38 -21.93 8.79
N LEU A 123 10.75 -22.38 9.99
CA LEU A 123 10.41 -23.72 10.48
C LEU A 123 9.20 -23.71 11.43
N GLU A 124 8.88 -22.54 11.98
CA GLU A 124 7.81 -22.37 12.96
C GLU A 124 6.90 -21.19 12.58
N PRO A 125 5.60 -21.30 12.86
CA PRO A 125 4.87 -22.55 13.16
C PRO A 125 4.97 -23.59 12.02
N GLU A 126 4.79 -24.88 12.36
CA GLU A 126 4.72 -25.96 11.37
C GLU A 126 3.65 -25.64 10.32
N GLY A 127 3.97 -25.80 9.04
CA GLY A 127 3.08 -25.44 7.93
C GLY A 127 3.22 -24.01 7.39
N ILE A 128 4.10 -23.17 7.96
CA ILE A 128 4.19 -21.75 7.57
C ILE A 128 4.59 -21.55 6.10
N MET A 129 5.48 -22.41 5.58
CA MET A 129 5.94 -22.33 4.19
C MET A 129 4.85 -22.78 3.21
N GLU A 130 4.03 -23.76 3.59
CA GLU A 130 2.88 -24.23 2.82
C GLU A 130 1.80 -23.16 2.75
N GLN A 131 1.48 -22.51 3.87
CA GLN A 131 0.55 -21.38 3.90
C GLN A 131 1.04 -20.23 3.02
N GLU A 132 2.32 -19.87 3.14
CA GLU A 132 2.92 -18.83 2.31
C GLU A 132 2.81 -19.16 0.83
N THR A 133 3.16 -20.40 0.44
CA THR A 133 3.07 -20.86 -0.94
C THR A 133 1.64 -20.72 -1.48
N ALA A 134 0.65 -21.20 -0.71
CA ALA A 134 -0.76 -21.09 -1.08
C ALA A 134 -1.21 -19.62 -1.24
N TYR A 135 -0.76 -18.72 -0.35
CA TYR A 135 -1.05 -17.29 -0.47
C TYR A 135 -0.42 -16.67 -1.71
N ILE A 136 0.85 -16.99 -2.00
CA ILE A 136 1.56 -16.47 -3.18
C ILE A 136 0.88 -16.92 -4.46
N GLU A 137 0.53 -18.20 -4.57
CA GLU A 137 -0.18 -18.74 -5.73
C GLU A 137 -1.53 -18.05 -5.93
N ALA A 138 -2.32 -17.89 -4.87
CA ALA A 138 -3.59 -17.19 -4.94
C ALA A 138 -3.43 -15.71 -5.33
N LEU A 139 -2.40 -15.03 -4.83
CA LEU A 139 -2.11 -13.64 -5.17
C LEU A 139 -1.72 -13.50 -6.65
N GLN A 140 -0.97 -14.45 -7.21
CA GLN A 140 -0.59 -14.47 -8.62
C GLN A 140 -1.76 -14.79 -9.56
N GLN A 141 -2.76 -15.52 -9.08
CA GLN A 141 -3.95 -15.88 -9.86
C GLN A 141 -5.04 -14.81 -9.84
N ALA A 142 -4.93 -13.79 -8.98
CA ALA A 142 -5.93 -12.74 -8.82
C ALA A 142 -6.32 -12.06 -10.14
N ALA A 143 -7.62 -12.06 -10.47
CA ALA A 143 -8.19 -11.46 -11.67
C ALA A 143 -9.29 -10.44 -11.38
N THR A 144 -10.06 -10.63 -10.30
CA THR A 144 -11.14 -9.71 -9.91
C THR A 144 -11.16 -9.43 -8.42
N TYR A 145 -11.78 -8.31 -8.03
CA TYR A 145 -11.93 -7.93 -6.64
C TYR A 145 -13.26 -7.22 -6.40
N ARG A 146 -13.69 -7.22 -5.14
CA ARG A 146 -14.75 -6.34 -4.64
C ARG A 146 -14.46 -5.89 -3.21
N ILE A 147 -14.98 -4.73 -2.84
CA ILE A 147 -14.95 -4.25 -1.46
C ILE A 147 -16.38 -4.28 -0.92
N ILE A 148 -16.63 -5.10 0.10
CA ILE A 148 -17.94 -5.25 0.73
C ILE A 148 -17.79 -5.33 2.24
N ASN A 149 -18.62 -4.58 2.98
CA ASN A 149 -18.62 -4.57 4.45
C ASN A 149 -17.23 -4.33 5.09
N GLY A 150 -16.38 -3.52 4.45
CA GLY A 150 -15.02 -3.25 4.94
C GLY A 150 -14.02 -4.38 4.70
N HIS A 151 -14.41 -5.41 3.96
CA HIS A 151 -13.55 -6.49 3.47
C HIS A 151 -13.19 -6.28 2.00
N LEU A 152 -11.96 -6.65 1.66
CA LEU A 152 -11.52 -6.86 0.28
C LEU A 152 -11.64 -8.35 -0.01
N GLU A 153 -12.37 -8.68 -1.06
CA GLU A 153 -12.46 -10.03 -1.57
C GLU A 153 -11.80 -10.09 -2.94
N ILE A 154 -10.91 -11.06 -3.15
CA ILE A 154 -10.16 -11.26 -4.39
C ILE A 154 -10.45 -12.67 -4.92
N PHE A 155 -10.66 -12.75 -6.23
CA PHE A 155 -10.97 -13.96 -6.99
C PHE A 155 -10.00 -14.10 -8.16
N ASP A 156 -9.78 -15.33 -8.59
CA ASP A 156 -9.10 -15.72 -9.82
C ASP A 156 -9.97 -15.54 -11.09
#